data_AF-A0A814HQB5-F1
#
_entry.id   AF-A0A814HQB5-F1
#
_cell.length_a   1.000
_cell.length_b   1.000
_cell.length_c   1.000
_cell.angle_alpha   90.00
_cell.angle_beta   90.00
_cell.angle_gamma   90.00
#
_symmetry.space_group_name_H-M   'P 1'
#
loop_
_entity.id
_entity.type
_entity.pdbx_description
1 polymer ?
#
loop_
_entity_poly.entity_id
_entity_poly.type
_entity_poly.pdbx_seq_one_letter_code
_entity_poly.pdbx_strand_id
1 'polypeptide(L)'
;MCDSKQTIINYGTQLCCHYDINKIPTIGIGYQLLQNNSKTVMSMYNLTLSEVLSDCHRNTSTYCLTNDQAEYIFYSISYPEAVRCVDEYVSNLPSMKRNAIIDVAFTSCRTLKTFKRMQKALEVKNWIQAAEELKHSKWCKQVKQSQCDKDYDCIRNNESSHDIEGFSTMEIKTLKKRACVCYQTSSNIQFCAPKFQCSIFPDCRSCSTSSSVCIIDSGCARKVCVPLSFSGVCNLNASNQSSLFKRLMSTHSGRITLMIILFPLPLFLCLLLSIFFFCRNR
;
A
#
# COMPACT_ATOMS: atom_id res chain seq x y z
N MET A 1 7.56 -1.85 17.42
CA MET A 1 7.19 -1.04 16.24
C MET A 1 6.37 -1.94 15.34
N CYS A 2 5.12 -1.60 15.05
CA CYS A 2 4.19 -2.46 14.31
C CYS A 2 3.87 -1.80 12.95
N ASP A 3 4.91 -1.61 12.15
CA ASP A 3 4.82 -1.00 10.82
C ASP A 3 5.29 -1.98 9.73
N SER A 4 5.25 -1.56 8.47
CA SER A 4 5.70 -2.39 7.34
C SER A 4 7.18 -2.79 7.42
N LYS A 5 8.02 -2.06 8.17
CA LYS A 5 9.43 -2.42 8.36
C LYS A 5 9.56 -3.63 9.29
N GLN A 6 8.56 -3.91 10.13
CA GLN A 6 8.54 -5.10 10.97
C GLN A 6 8.65 -6.38 10.12
N THR A 7 7.96 -6.45 8.97
CA THR A 7 8.07 -7.57 8.04
C THR A 7 9.49 -7.72 7.49
N ILE A 8 10.13 -6.63 7.07
CA ILE A 8 11.52 -6.70 6.60
C ILE A 8 12.46 -7.21 7.71
N ILE A 9 12.25 -6.77 8.96
CA ILE A 9 13.04 -7.22 10.11
C ILE A 9 12.81 -8.71 10.39
N ASN A 10 11.57 -9.18 10.30
CA ASN A 10 11.20 -10.56 10.61
C ASN A 10 11.80 -11.56 9.61
N TYR A 11 11.71 -11.24 8.31
CA TYR A 11 12.21 -12.11 7.24
C TYR A 11 13.70 -11.89 6.95
N GLY A 12 14.23 -10.70 7.23
CA GLY A 12 15.57 -10.31 6.86
C GLY A 12 15.73 -10.17 5.34
N THR A 13 16.97 -9.95 4.89
CA THR A 13 17.31 -9.87 3.47
C THR A 13 18.35 -10.93 3.14
N GLN A 14 18.00 -11.87 2.25
CA GLN A 14 18.88 -12.91 1.74
C GLN A 14 18.96 -12.77 0.22
N LEU A 15 20.05 -12.17 -0.24
CA LEU A 15 20.19 -11.79 -1.66
C LEU A 15 20.28 -12.99 -2.60
N CYS A 16 20.86 -14.09 -2.11
CA CYS A 16 20.94 -15.35 -2.84
C CYS A 16 19.81 -16.28 -2.39
N CYS A 17 19.49 -17.27 -3.21
CA CYS A 17 18.47 -18.22 -2.84
C CYS A 17 18.88 -19.04 -1.60
N HIS A 18 17.94 -19.29 -0.71
CA HIS A 18 18.08 -20.19 0.43
C HIS A 18 16.77 -20.94 0.67
N TYR A 19 16.80 -21.99 1.48
CA TYR A 19 15.58 -22.65 1.95
C TYR A 19 15.12 -22.03 3.27
N ASP A 20 13.84 -21.67 3.36
CA ASP A 20 13.24 -21.22 4.61
C ASP A 20 13.07 -22.40 5.61
N ILE A 21 12.53 -22.08 6.79
CA ILE A 21 12.21 -23.06 7.83
C ILE A 21 11.25 -24.18 7.37
N ASN A 22 10.44 -23.92 6.35
CA ASN A 22 9.49 -24.87 5.77
C ASN A 22 10.07 -25.59 4.54
N LYS A 23 11.38 -25.42 4.27
CA LYS A 23 12.08 -25.97 3.10
C LYS A 23 11.52 -25.46 1.77
N ILE A 24 11.02 -24.22 1.75
CA ILE A 24 10.58 -23.52 0.55
C ILE A 24 11.74 -22.64 0.04
N PRO A 25 12.15 -22.77 -1.23
CA PRO A 25 13.20 -21.94 -1.80
C PRO A 25 12.73 -20.47 -1.84
N THR A 26 13.54 -19.58 -1.30
CA THR A 26 13.22 -18.19 -1.00
C THR A 26 14.39 -17.28 -1.37
N ILE A 27 14.12 -16.07 -1.85
CA ILE A 27 15.12 -15.06 -2.20
C ILE A 27 14.67 -13.66 -1.78
N GLY A 28 15.61 -12.71 -1.65
CA GLY A 28 15.35 -11.34 -1.25
C GLY A 28 14.78 -11.24 0.16
N ILE A 29 13.65 -10.54 0.30
CA ILE A 29 12.94 -10.38 1.58
C ILE A 29 11.72 -11.30 1.56
N GLY A 30 11.93 -12.57 1.94
CA GLY A 30 10.88 -13.57 2.09
C GLY A 30 10.10 -13.93 0.81
N TYR A 31 10.62 -13.63 -0.39
CA TYR A 31 9.93 -13.96 -1.64
C TYR A 31 10.09 -15.46 -1.97
N GLN A 32 9.00 -16.22 -1.85
CA GLN A 32 8.98 -17.65 -2.17
C GLN A 32 9.11 -17.87 -3.68
N LEU A 33 9.97 -18.78 -4.11
CA LEU A 33 10.25 -19.01 -5.54
C LEU A 33 9.27 -19.98 -6.20
N LEU A 34 8.42 -20.68 -5.45
CA LEU A 34 7.46 -21.67 -5.97
C LEU A 34 6.06 -21.09 -6.28
N GLN A 35 5.90 -19.78 -6.26
CA GLN A 35 4.64 -19.12 -6.63
C GLN A 35 4.53 -18.85 -8.14
N ASN A 36 3.30 -18.65 -8.61
CA ASN A 36 2.98 -18.61 -10.04
C ASN A 36 3.71 -17.49 -10.81
N ASN A 37 4.01 -16.35 -10.17
CA ASN A 37 4.66 -15.21 -10.82
C ASN A 37 6.20 -15.24 -10.77
N SER A 38 6.82 -16.21 -10.08
CA SER A 38 8.28 -16.26 -9.88
C SER A 38 9.08 -16.22 -11.17
N LYS A 39 8.62 -16.92 -12.22
CA LYS A 39 9.30 -16.91 -13.53
C LYS A 39 9.36 -15.50 -14.11
N THR A 40 8.25 -14.78 -14.06
CA THR A 40 8.16 -13.40 -14.53
C THR A 40 9.03 -12.48 -13.68
N VAL A 41 8.98 -12.61 -12.35
CA VAL A 41 9.76 -11.74 -11.45
C VAL A 41 11.26 -11.93 -11.64
N MET A 42 11.76 -13.16 -11.74
CA MET A 42 13.19 -13.41 -11.99
C MET A 42 13.64 -12.87 -13.36
N SER A 43 12.78 -12.99 -14.38
CA SER A 43 13.10 -12.48 -15.72
C SER A 43 13.27 -10.96 -15.79
N MET A 44 12.71 -10.20 -14.85
CA MET A 44 12.92 -8.73 -14.75
C MET A 44 14.39 -8.36 -14.52
N TYR A 45 15.20 -9.31 -14.04
CA TYR A 45 16.59 -9.11 -13.67
C TYR A 45 17.56 -9.96 -14.48
N ASN A 46 17.12 -10.44 -15.66
CA ASN A 46 17.89 -11.35 -16.52
C ASN A 46 18.30 -12.65 -15.80
N LEU A 47 17.49 -13.12 -14.84
CA LEU A 47 17.66 -14.40 -14.16
C LEU A 47 16.62 -15.39 -14.67
N THR A 48 16.98 -16.66 -14.86
CA THR A 48 15.97 -17.72 -15.05
C THR A 48 15.60 -18.35 -13.72
N LEU A 49 14.31 -18.66 -13.53
CA LEU A 49 13.84 -19.34 -12.31
C LEU A 49 14.57 -20.67 -12.08
N SER A 50 14.87 -21.42 -13.14
CA SER A 50 15.59 -22.70 -13.06
C SER A 50 17.02 -22.54 -12.54
N GLU A 51 17.74 -21.51 -12.96
CA GLU A 51 19.10 -21.22 -12.48
C GLU A 51 19.10 -20.84 -11.00
N VAL A 52 18.20 -19.95 -10.60
CA VAL A 52 18.05 -19.53 -9.20
C VAL A 52 17.69 -20.73 -8.32
N LEU A 53 16.75 -21.58 -8.76
CA LEU A 53 16.37 -22.80 -8.05
C LEU A 53 17.52 -23.82 -7.97
N SER A 54 18.31 -23.95 -9.03
CA SER A 54 19.49 -24.82 -9.04
C SER A 54 20.53 -24.33 -8.03
N ASP A 55 20.72 -23.01 -7.92
CA ASP A 55 21.59 -22.40 -6.94
C ASP A 55 21.13 -22.67 -5.49
N CYS A 56 19.82 -22.60 -5.21
CA CYS A 56 19.27 -22.99 -3.91
C CYS A 56 19.69 -24.43 -3.55
N HIS A 57 19.52 -25.35 -4.51
CA HIS A 57 19.75 -26.78 -4.30
C HIS A 57 21.22 -27.11 -4.11
N ARG A 58 22.10 -26.44 -4.86
CA ARG A 58 23.55 -26.61 -4.79
C ARG A 58 24.19 -25.81 -3.65
N ASN A 59 23.41 -24.95 -2.99
CA ASN A 59 23.88 -24.01 -1.97
C ASN A 59 25.01 -23.11 -2.50
N THR A 60 24.82 -22.56 -3.70
CA THR A 60 25.73 -21.64 -4.38
C THR A 60 25.16 -20.21 -4.40
N SER A 61 26.03 -19.23 -4.63
CA SER A 61 25.69 -17.80 -4.63
C SER A 61 25.98 -17.15 -6.00
N THR A 62 25.65 -17.85 -7.08
CA THR A 62 25.92 -17.40 -8.46
C THR A 62 24.85 -16.41 -8.93
N TYR A 63 23.58 -16.71 -8.66
CA TYR A 63 22.41 -15.98 -9.11
C TYR A 63 21.74 -15.29 -7.92
N CYS A 64 22.32 -14.16 -7.52
CA CYS A 64 21.84 -13.36 -6.40
C CYS A 64 21.24 -12.03 -6.89
N LEU A 65 20.30 -11.51 -6.12
CA LEU A 65 19.78 -10.17 -6.27
C LEU A 65 20.76 -9.14 -5.72
N THR A 66 20.64 -7.90 -6.19
CA THR A 66 21.14 -6.74 -5.46
C THR A 66 20.14 -6.30 -4.39
N ASN A 67 20.57 -5.49 -3.42
CA ASN A 67 19.67 -4.93 -2.40
C ASN A 67 18.49 -4.17 -3.04
N ASP A 68 18.74 -3.35 -4.06
CA ASP A 68 17.69 -2.58 -4.76
C ASP A 68 16.64 -3.51 -5.41
N GLN A 69 17.08 -4.64 -5.98
CA GLN A 69 16.17 -5.63 -6.58
C GLN A 69 15.36 -6.37 -5.53
N ALA A 70 15.98 -6.76 -4.40
CA ALA A 70 15.29 -7.40 -3.29
C ALA A 70 14.23 -6.47 -2.65
N GLU A 71 14.58 -5.20 -2.42
CA GLU A 71 13.63 -4.20 -1.95
C GLU A 71 12.50 -3.97 -2.94
N TYR A 72 12.80 -3.93 -4.25
CA TYR A 72 11.76 -3.78 -5.25
C TYR A 72 10.75 -4.94 -5.24
N ILE A 73 11.24 -6.18 -5.24
CA ILE A 73 10.38 -7.37 -5.17
C ILE A 73 9.49 -7.30 -3.92
N PHE A 74 10.07 -6.89 -2.78
CA PHE A 74 9.31 -6.74 -1.54
C PHE A 74 8.21 -5.68 -1.66
N TYR A 75 8.58 -4.43 -1.95
CA TYR A 75 7.66 -3.30 -1.89
C TYR A 75 6.65 -3.28 -3.03
N SER A 76 7.00 -3.82 -4.20
CA SER A 76 6.20 -3.69 -5.41
C SER A 76 5.46 -4.97 -5.79
N ILE A 77 5.82 -6.12 -5.20
CA ILE A 77 5.26 -7.42 -5.59
C ILE A 77 4.70 -8.15 -4.37
N SER A 78 5.55 -8.66 -3.47
CA SER A 78 5.08 -9.56 -2.40
C SER A 78 4.33 -8.84 -1.28
N TYR A 79 4.76 -7.65 -0.86
CA TYR A 79 4.07 -6.93 0.22
C TYR A 79 2.69 -6.43 -0.23
N PRO A 80 2.50 -5.84 -1.42
CA PRO A 80 1.17 -5.49 -1.94
C PRO A 80 0.21 -6.68 -2.04
N GLU A 81 0.71 -7.88 -2.38
CA GLU A 81 -0.12 -9.09 -2.40
C GLU A 81 -0.61 -9.48 -1.00
N ALA A 82 0.25 -9.36 0.02
CA ALA A 82 -0.13 -9.59 1.42
C ALA A 82 -1.14 -8.53 1.90
N VAL A 83 -0.93 -7.26 1.57
CA VAL A 83 -1.85 -6.14 1.83
C VAL A 83 -3.24 -6.44 1.26
N ARG A 84 -3.32 -6.79 -0.04
CA ARG A 84 -4.59 -7.17 -0.69
C ARG A 84 -5.26 -8.35 0.01
N CYS A 85 -4.48 -9.36 0.40
CA CYS A 85 -5.02 -10.51 1.13
C CYS A 85 -5.66 -10.10 2.46
N VAL A 86 -5.04 -9.19 3.21
CA VAL A 86 -5.61 -8.67 4.45
C VAL A 86 -6.88 -7.88 4.21
N ASP A 87 -6.91 -7.04 3.18
CA ASP A 87 -8.10 -6.24 2.85
C ASP A 87 -9.29 -7.11 2.44
N GLU A 88 -9.05 -8.24 1.77
CA GLU A 88 -10.06 -9.28 1.50
C GLU A 88 -10.49 -10.05 2.76
N TYR A 89 -9.58 -10.20 3.72
CA TYR A 89 -9.77 -11.00 4.92
C TYR A 89 -10.55 -10.25 6.00
N VAL A 90 -10.23 -8.98 6.25
CA VAL A 90 -10.95 -8.11 7.19
C VAL A 90 -10.69 -6.64 6.84
N SER A 91 -11.75 -5.85 6.78
CA SER A 91 -11.68 -4.44 6.42
C SER A 91 -11.57 -3.52 7.64
N ASN A 92 -11.12 -2.28 7.41
CA ASN A 92 -11.12 -1.20 8.40
C ASN A 92 -10.35 -1.49 9.71
N LEU A 93 -9.27 -2.26 9.61
CA LEU A 93 -8.36 -2.45 10.74
C LEU A 93 -7.57 -1.17 11.02
N PRO A 94 -7.35 -0.84 12.31
CA PRO A 94 -6.39 0.18 12.69
C PRO A 94 -4.97 -0.17 12.20
N SER A 95 -4.17 0.84 11.85
CA SER A 95 -2.90 0.66 11.12
C SER A 95 -1.95 -0.32 11.82
N MET A 96 -1.82 -0.20 13.14
CA MET A 96 -0.93 -1.05 13.94
C MET A 96 -1.30 -2.53 13.84
N LYS A 97 -2.61 -2.81 13.94
CA LYS A 97 -3.18 -4.16 13.88
C LYS A 97 -3.12 -4.69 12.46
N ARG A 98 -3.43 -3.84 11.47
CA ARG A 98 -3.37 -4.19 10.06
C ARG A 98 -1.98 -4.67 9.67
N ASN A 99 -0.92 -3.98 10.10
CA ASN A 99 0.45 -4.36 9.77
C ASN A 99 0.86 -5.71 10.39
N ALA A 100 0.43 -6.01 11.61
CA ALA A 100 0.65 -7.33 12.22
C ALA A 100 -0.07 -8.45 11.43
N ILE A 101 -1.30 -8.21 10.99
CA ILE A 101 -2.04 -9.18 10.15
C ILE A 101 -1.40 -9.32 8.76
N ILE A 102 -0.83 -8.24 8.21
CA ILE A 102 -0.06 -8.30 6.96
C ILE A 102 1.17 -9.19 7.13
N ASP A 103 1.87 -9.15 8.27
CA ASP A 103 3.03 -10.00 8.50
C ASP A 103 2.69 -11.50 8.47
N VAL A 104 1.55 -11.85 9.06
CA VAL A 104 0.97 -13.20 9.00
C VAL A 104 0.58 -13.57 7.55
N ALA A 105 -0.05 -12.64 6.83
CA ALA A 105 -0.43 -12.83 5.42
C ALA A 105 0.79 -13.00 4.50
N PHE A 106 1.91 -12.37 4.84
CA PHE A 106 3.15 -12.40 4.07
C PHE A 106 3.79 -13.78 4.06
N THR A 107 3.61 -14.59 5.12
CA THR A 107 4.00 -16.01 5.08
C THR A 107 3.16 -16.77 4.05
N SER A 108 1.85 -16.60 4.11
CA SER A 108 0.91 -17.12 3.12
C SER A 108 -0.50 -16.58 3.36
N CYS A 109 -1.10 -16.00 2.32
CA CYS A 109 -2.51 -15.62 2.33
C CYS A 109 -3.45 -16.82 2.60
N ARG A 110 -3.08 -18.01 2.13
CA ARG A 110 -3.84 -19.24 2.40
C ARG A 110 -3.86 -19.55 3.89
N THR A 111 -2.71 -19.42 4.56
CA THR A 111 -2.59 -19.63 6.01
C THR A 111 -3.49 -18.66 6.76
N LEU A 112 -3.41 -17.35 6.46
CA LEU A 112 -4.28 -16.34 7.09
C LEU A 112 -5.78 -16.67 6.94
N LYS A 113 -6.22 -17.09 5.75
CA LYS A 113 -7.63 -17.42 5.48
C LYS A 113 -8.16 -18.58 6.35
N THR A 114 -7.30 -19.38 7.00
CA THR A 114 -7.73 -20.44 7.93
C THR A 114 -8.10 -19.95 9.34
N PHE A 115 -7.72 -18.73 9.73
CA PHE A 115 -7.89 -18.20 11.09
C PHE A 115 -9.32 -17.68 11.35
N LYS A 116 -10.34 -18.52 11.12
CA LYS A 116 -11.75 -18.09 11.17
C LYS A 116 -12.20 -17.45 12.50
N ARG A 117 -11.64 -17.89 13.62
CA ARG A 117 -11.94 -17.32 14.94
C ARG A 117 -11.28 -15.96 15.14
N MET A 118 -10.02 -15.82 14.72
CA MET A 118 -9.33 -14.54 14.70
C MET A 118 -10.06 -13.53 13.81
N GLN A 119 -10.51 -13.95 12.62
CA GLN A 119 -11.27 -13.10 11.69
C GLN A 119 -12.51 -12.50 12.39
N LYS A 120 -13.34 -13.36 12.99
CA LYS A 120 -14.54 -12.94 13.73
C LYS A 120 -14.19 -12.00 14.89
N ALA A 121 -13.12 -12.28 15.63
CA ALA A 121 -12.67 -11.42 16.72
C ALA A 121 -12.21 -10.04 16.21
N LEU A 122 -11.50 -9.97 15.08
CA LEU A 122 -11.08 -8.72 14.44
C LEU A 122 -12.28 -7.90 13.95
N GLU A 123 -13.27 -8.54 13.34
CA GLU A 123 -14.51 -7.90 12.84
C GLU A 123 -15.29 -7.20 13.97
N VAL A 124 -15.36 -7.81 15.15
CA VAL A 124 -16.01 -7.23 16.34
C VAL A 124 -15.05 -6.44 17.24
N LYS A 125 -13.82 -6.16 16.76
CA LYS A 125 -12.79 -5.41 17.48
C LYS A 125 -12.38 -6.01 18.84
N ASN A 126 -12.54 -7.32 19.01
CA ASN A 126 -12.05 -8.06 20.16
C ASN A 126 -10.56 -8.41 19.99
N TRP A 127 -9.71 -7.41 20.24
CA TRP A 127 -8.27 -7.47 20.04
C TRP A 127 -7.56 -8.52 20.89
N ILE A 128 -8.02 -8.71 22.13
CA ILE A 128 -7.47 -9.71 23.04
C ILE A 128 -7.70 -11.11 22.46
N GLN A 129 -8.95 -11.42 22.09
CA GLN A 129 -9.26 -12.72 21.49
C GLN A 129 -8.52 -12.94 20.16
N ALA A 130 -8.46 -11.93 19.30
CA ALA A 130 -7.73 -12.02 18.04
C ALA A 130 -6.25 -12.35 18.26
N ALA A 131 -5.61 -11.71 19.23
CA ALA A 131 -4.22 -11.98 19.59
C ALA A 131 -4.04 -13.40 20.14
N GLU A 132 -4.91 -13.86 21.05
CA GLU A 132 -4.82 -15.24 21.57
C GLU A 132 -4.98 -16.30 20.48
N GLU A 133 -5.90 -16.09 19.53
CA GLU A 133 -6.06 -16.98 18.37
C GLU A 133 -4.80 -17.00 17.49
N LEU A 134 -4.09 -15.87 17.33
CA LEU A 134 -2.79 -15.84 16.64
C LEU A 134 -1.74 -16.64 17.40
N LYS A 135 -1.58 -16.38 18.70
CA LYS A 135 -0.55 -16.97 19.56
C LYS A 135 -0.65 -18.49 19.65
N HIS A 136 -1.86 -19.04 19.67
CA HIS A 136 -2.10 -20.47 19.75
C HIS A 136 -2.15 -21.19 18.39
N SER A 137 -1.89 -20.47 17.31
CA SER A 137 -1.96 -21.01 15.95
C SER A 137 -0.75 -21.88 15.56
N LYS A 138 -0.92 -22.65 14.49
CA LYS A 138 0.19 -23.36 13.85
C LYS A 138 1.24 -22.40 13.29
N TRP A 139 0.83 -21.23 12.80
CA TRP A 139 1.76 -20.22 12.27
C TRP A 139 2.75 -19.76 13.33
N CYS A 140 2.27 -19.47 14.56
CA CYS A 140 3.13 -19.05 15.67
C CYS A 140 4.18 -20.12 16.03
N LYS A 141 3.84 -21.40 15.87
CA LYS A 141 4.78 -22.53 16.08
C LYS A 141 5.80 -22.69 14.95
N GLN A 142 5.52 -22.13 13.78
CA GLN A 142 6.41 -22.20 12.61
C GLN A 142 7.41 -21.05 12.62
N VAL A 143 6.95 -19.82 12.86
CA VAL A 143 7.82 -18.63 12.85
C VAL A 143 8.71 -18.56 14.09
N LYS A 144 9.67 -17.62 14.09
CA LYS A 144 10.47 -17.32 15.28
C LYS A 144 9.55 -16.87 16.41
N GLN A 145 9.77 -17.35 17.64
CA GLN A 145 8.95 -16.97 18.79
C GLN A 145 8.85 -15.44 18.95
N SER A 146 9.96 -14.73 18.76
CA SER A 146 10.01 -13.27 18.84
C SER A 146 9.24 -12.54 17.74
N GLN A 147 8.97 -13.18 16.60
CA GLN A 147 8.08 -12.64 15.56
C GLN A 147 6.63 -12.79 16.02
N CYS A 148 6.23 -14.00 16.42
CA CYS A 148 4.88 -14.24 16.90
C CYS A 148 4.50 -13.35 18.10
N ASP A 149 5.39 -13.23 19.09
CA ASP A 149 5.14 -12.40 20.28
C ASP A 149 4.95 -10.92 19.92
N LYS A 150 5.74 -10.41 18.96
CA LYS A 150 5.59 -9.03 18.50
C LYS A 150 4.24 -8.80 17.81
N ASP A 151 3.86 -9.66 16.87
CA ASP A 151 2.58 -9.50 16.17
C ASP A 151 1.39 -9.70 17.12
N TYR A 152 1.51 -10.62 18.08
CA TYR A 152 0.59 -10.77 19.19
C TYR A 152 0.42 -9.46 19.98
N ASP A 153 1.52 -8.82 20.39
CA ASP A 153 1.47 -7.55 21.12
C ASP A 153 0.87 -6.42 20.26
N CYS A 154 1.21 -6.37 18.97
CA CYS A 154 0.65 -5.41 18.02
C CYS A 154 -0.87 -5.56 17.86
N ILE A 155 -1.38 -6.80 17.89
CA ILE A 155 -2.83 -7.04 17.83
C ILE A 155 -3.47 -6.72 19.17
N ARG A 156 -2.92 -7.25 20.27
CA ARG A 156 -3.51 -7.19 21.62
C ARG A 156 -3.61 -5.78 22.16
N ASN A 157 -2.59 -4.96 21.97
CA ASN A 157 -2.52 -3.64 22.60
C ASN A 157 -3.61 -2.74 22.02
N ASN A 158 -4.35 -2.07 22.91
CA ASN A 158 -5.27 -1.02 22.49
C ASN A 158 -4.44 0.09 21.82
N GLU A 159 -4.91 0.60 20.69
CA GLU A 159 -4.34 1.85 20.21
C GLU A 159 -4.69 2.90 21.26
N SER A 160 -3.68 3.42 21.96
CA SER A 160 -3.84 4.67 22.67
C SER A 160 -4.36 5.68 21.67
N SER A 161 -5.49 6.33 21.98
CA SER A 161 -6.21 7.31 21.17
C SER A 161 -5.39 8.56 20.77
N HIS A 162 -4.07 8.53 20.91
CA HIS A 162 -3.15 9.60 20.58
C HIS A 162 -2.49 9.50 19.18
N ASP A 163 -2.68 8.42 18.43
CA ASP A 163 -1.99 8.24 17.13
C ASP A 163 -2.84 8.57 15.88
N ILE A 164 -4.05 9.15 16.04
CA ILE A 164 -4.91 9.50 14.90
C ILE A 164 -4.32 10.62 14.00
N GLU A 165 -3.33 11.38 14.46
CA GLU A 165 -2.68 12.44 13.65
C GLU A 165 -1.25 12.08 13.16
N GLY A 166 -0.73 10.90 13.49
CA GLY A 166 0.70 10.60 13.33
C GLY A 166 1.12 9.97 12.00
N PHE A 167 0.19 9.44 11.21
CA PHE A 167 0.54 8.60 10.05
C PHE A 167 1.13 9.38 8.86
N SER A 168 1.03 10.73 8.85
CA SER A 168 1.55 11.56 7.75
C SER A 168 2.98 12.11 7.96
N THR A 169 3.54 12.10 9.17
CA THR A 169 4.79 12.85 9.45
C THR A 169 6.04 12.01 9.66
N MET A 170 5.90 10.72 10.01
CA MET A 170 7.06 9.85 10.27
C MET A 170 7.66 9.22 8.98
N GLU A 171 6.84 9.04 7.94
CA GLU A 171 7.32 8.68 6.59
C GLU A 171 8.23 9.79 6.01
N ILE A 172 7.92 11.06 6.27
CA ILE A 172 8.70 12.22 5.79
C ILE A 172 10.07 12.31 6.48
N LYS A 173 10.17 11.99 7.78
CA LYS A 173 11.45 12.09 8.50
C LYS A 173 12.43 10.98 8.14
N THR A 174 11.96 9.80 7.74
CA THR A 174 12.84 8.67 7.34
C THR A 174 13.22 8.70 5.86
N LEU A 175 12.54 9.50 5.04
CA LEU A 175 12.92 9.80 3.65
C LEU A 175 14.16 10.70 3.52
N LYS A 176 14.68 11.26 4.64
CA LYS A 176 15.76 12.26 4.67
C LYS A 176 17.15 11.80 4.18
N LYS A 177 17.32 10.57 3.69
CA LYS A 177 18.63 10.09 3.21
C LYS A 177 18.58 9.02 2.11
N ARG A 178 17.48 8.92 1.36
CA ARG A 178 17.38 8.00 0.22
C ARG A 178 17.62 8.77 -1.08
N ALA A 179 18.39 8.19 -1.99
CA ALA A 179 18.63 8.77 -3.30
C ALA A 179 17.28 9.03 -4.00
N CYS A 180 17.06 10.27 -4.42
CA CYS A 180 15.98 10.62 -5.32
C CYS A 180 16.50 10.55 -6.75
N VAL A 181 15.65 10.12 -7.68
CA VAL A 181 15.92 10.28 -9.11
C VAL A 181 15.12 11.49 -9.56
N CYS A 182 15.81 12.48 -10.10
CA CYS A 182 15.18 13.66 -10.68
C CYS A 182 15.10 13.50 -12.20
N TYR A 183 13.92 13.75 -12.73
CA TYR A 183 13.60 13.74 -14.16
C TYR A 183 13.41 15.17 -14.63
N GLN A 184 13.88 15.47 -15.84
CA GLN A 184 13.74 16.78 -16.45
C GLN A 184 12.99 16.62 -17.78
N THR A 185 11.90 17.35 -17.94
CA THR A 185 11.12 17.34 -19.19
C THR A 185 11.84 18.13 -20.28
N SER A 186 11.41 17.96 -21.54
CA SER A 186 11.87 18.78 -22.68
C SER A 186 11.57 20.27 -22.51
N SER A 187 10.61 20.62 -21.66
CA SER A 187 10.28 21.98 -21.23
C SER A 187 11.06 22.45 -20.00
N ASN A 188 12.12 21.74 -19.61
CA ASN A 188 13.02 22.11 -18.51
C ASN A 188 12.39 22.03 -17.10
N ILE A 189 11.28 21.32 -16.92
CA ILE A 189 10.61 21.15 -15.62
C ILE A 189 11.21 19.92 -14.92
N GLN A 190 11.60 20.07 -13.65
CA GLN A 190 12.19 18.99 -12.86
C GLN A 190 11.19 18.38 -11.88
N PHE A 191 11.15 17.05 -11.81
CA PHE A 191 10.40 16.27 -10.81
C PHE A 191 11.32 15.24 -10.18
N CYS A 192 11.28 15.09 -8.86
CA CYS A 192 12.09 14.10 -8.15
C CYS A 192 11.20 13.13 -7.39
N ALA A 193 11.47 11.85 -7.52
CA ALA A 193 10.80 10.81 -6.74
C ALA A 193 11.83 9.90 -6.03
N PRO A 194 11.43 9.26 -4.91
CA PRO A 194 12.29 8.29 -4.23
C PRO A 194 12.63 7.13 -5.17
N LYS A 195 13.89 6.69 -5.20
CA LYS A 195 14.37 5.63 -6.10
C LYS A 195 13.53 4.33 -6.08
N PHE A 196 12.90 4.00 -4.96
CA PHE A 196 12.06 2.81 -4.80
C PHE A 196 10.63 2.94 -5.39
N GLN A 197 10.16 4.16 -5.69
CA GLN A 197 8.87 4.40 -6.36
C GLN A 197 9.00 4.52 -7.89
N CYS A 198 10.20 4.33 -8.44
CA CYS A 198 10.49 4.63 -9.85
C CYS A 198 11.05 3.45 -10.62
N SER A 199 10.61 2.24 -10.31
CA SER A 199 10.88 1.13 -11.22
C SER A 199 9.81 1.16 -12.31
N ILE A 200 10.25 1.68 -13.46
CA ILE A 200 9.76 1.32 -14.78
C ILE A 200 8.35 1.86 -15.05
N PHE A 201 8.25 2.99 -15.76
CA PHE A 201 7.04 3.39 -16.48
C PHE A 201 7.02 2.64 -17.84
N PRO A 202 6.23 1.57 -18.05
CA PRO A 202 5.98 1.09 -19.40
C PRO A 202 4.88 1.96 -20.02
N ASP A 203 5.23 2.66 -21.09
CA ASP A 203 4.37 3.37 -22.03
C ASP A 203 3.31 4.33 -21.43
N CYS A 204 3.72 5.59 -21.26
CA CYS A 204 2.83 6.72 -20.96
C CYS A 204 2.36 7.44 -22.24
N ARG A 205 2.05 6.70 -23.32
CA ARG A 205 1.56 7.30 -24.59
C ARG A 205 0.19 7.98 -24.47
N SER A 206 -0.52 7.78 -23.37
CA SER A 206 -1.88 8.29 -23.17
C SER A 206 -1.96 9.67 -22.51
N CYS A 207 -0.84 10.25 -22.05
CA CYS A 207 -0.87 11.63 -21.58
C CYS A 207 -0.76 12.56 -22.80
N SER A 208 -1.89 13.17 -23.16
CA SER A 208 -2.07 13.95 -24.40
C SER A 208 -1.30 15.26 -24.47
N THR A 209 -0.61 15.65 -23.39
CA THR A 209 0.07 16.94 -23.30
C THR A 209 1.52 16.77 -22.85
N SER A 210 2.43 17.49 -23.50
CA SER A 210 3.83 17.65 -23.10
C SER A 210 4.01 18.30 -21.73
N SER A 211 2.91 18.78 -21.14
CA SER A 211 2.81 19.42 -19.83
C SER A 211 2.22 18.50 -18.76
N SER A 212 2.35 17.18 -18.87
CA SER A 212 1.85 16.26 -17.84
C SER A 212 2.79 15.09 -17.59
N VAL A 213 2.86 14.63 -16.34
CA VAL A 213 3.60 13.42 -15.95
C VAL A 213 2.59 12.37 -15.51
N CYS A 214 2.76 11.15 -15.99
CA CYS A 214 1.98 10.01 -15.53
C CYS A 214 2.53 9.59 -14.16
N ILE A 215 1.69 9.64 -13.13
CA ILE A 215 2.02 9.09 -11.82
C ILE A 215 1.22 7.80 -11.67
N ILE A 216 1.93 6.73 -11.30
CA ILE A 216 1.31 5.48 -10.87
C ILE A 216 1.18 5.58 -9.36
N ASP A 217 -0.05 5.63 -8.88
CA ASP A 217 -0.37 5.64 -7.45
C ASP A 217 0.24 4.41 -6.75
N SER A 218 0.55 4.51 -5.46
CA SER A 218 1.20 3.44 -4.66
C SER A 218 0.36 2.16 -4.55
N GLY A 219 -0.90 2.18 -4.98
CA GLY A 219 -1.75 1.00 -5.20
C GLY A 219 -1.70 0.40 -6.61
N CYS A 220 -0.84 0.88 -7.51
CA CYS A 220 -0.62 0.43 -8.91
C CYS A 220 -1.89 0.32 -9.81
N ALA A 221 -3.06 0.73 -9.34
CA ALA A 221 -4.33 0.52 -10.01
C ALA A 221 -4.80 1.71 -10.87
N ARG A 222 -4.25 2.91 -10.64
CA ARG A 222 -4.66 4.14 -11.33
C ARG A 222 -3.47 4.85 -11.96
N LYS A 223 -3.58 5.06 -13.28
CA LYS A 223 -2.71 5.98 -14.02
C LYS A 223 -3.36 7.35 -13.99
N VAL A 224 -2.70 8.33 -13.39
CA VAL A 224 -3.19 9.71 -13.38
C VAL A 224 -2.18 10.57 -14.12
N CYS A 225 -2.61 11.21 -15.21
CA CYS A 225 -1.82 12.28 -15.82
C CYS A 225 -1.98 13.52 -14.93
N VAL A 226 -0.91 13.90 -14.24
CA VAL A 226 -0.90 15.09 -13.40
C VAL A 226 -0.37 16.25 -14.25
N PRO A 227 -1.14 17.34 -14.44
CA PRO A 227 -0.66 18.52 -15.16
C PRO A 227 0.50 19.16 -14.40
N LEU A 228 1.54 19.56 -15.13
CA LEU A 228 2.80 20.14 -14.63
C LEU A 228 2.66 21.58 -14.12
N SER A 229 1.44 22.05 -13.85
CA SER A 229 1.21 23.34 -13.20
C SER A 229 1.60 23.36 -11.72
N PHE A 230 2.10 22.24 -11.17
CA PHE A 230 2.59 22.14 -9.80
C PHE A 230 4.11 22.31 -9.74
N SER A 231 4.60 23.55 -9.73
CA SER A 231 6.01 23.85 -9.44
C SER A 231 6.25 23.82 -7.93
N GLY A 232 6.34 22.61 -7.36
CA GLY A 232 6.85 22.41 -6.00
C GLY A 232 8.33 22.08 -6.06
N VAL A 233 9.20 23.09 -5.97
CA VAL A 233 10.65 22.88 -5.82
C VAL A 233 10.89 22.15 -4.50
N CYS A 234 11.44 20.93 -4.55
CA CYS A 234 11.95 20.22 -3.37
C CYS A 234 13.23 20.92 -2.89
N ASN A 235 13.09 22.02 -2.16
CA ASN A 235 14.20 22.59 -1.40
C ASN A 235 14.16 21.99 0.01
N LEU A 236 14.99 20.98 0.26
CA LEU A 236 15.10 20.32 1.56
C LEU A 236 15.92 21.18 2.54
N ASN A 237 15.44 22.38 2.86
CA ASN A 237 15.84 23.12 4.05
C ASN A 237 14.66 23.23 5.00
N ALA A 238 14.88 22.76 6.24
CA ALA A 238 13.86 22.30 7.17
C ALA A 238 13.03 23.39 7.88
N SER A 239 12.95 24.63 7.38
CA SER A 239 12.39 25.75 8.15
C SER A 239 11.01 26.26 7.72
N ASN A 240 10.47 25.91 6.54
CA ASN A 240 9.23 26.53 6.04
C ASN A 240 8.01 25.60 5.83
N GLN A 241 8.00 24.39 6.41
CA GLN A 241 6.97 23.40 6.08
C GLN A 241 5.63 23.51 6.84
N SER A 242 5.47 24.36 7.86
CA SER A 242 4.18 24.46 8.58
C SER A 242 3.14 25.36 7.88
N SER A 243 3.57 26.26 6.99
CA SER A 243 2.66 27.23 6.34
C SER A 243 2.04 26.72 5.03
N LEU A 244 2.72 25.78 4.34
CA LEU A 244 2.27 25.26 3.04
C LEU A 244 1.08 24.30 3.18
N PHE A 245 1.08 23.47 4.23
CA PHE A 245 -0.01 22.50 4.47
C PHE A 245 -1.29 23.19 5.01
N LYS A 246 -1.14 24.29 5.77
CA LYS A 246 -2.28 25.12 6.21
C LYS A 246 -3.02 25.81 5.05
N ARG A 247 -2.34 26.14 3.94
CA ARG A 247 -3.00 26.75 2.77
C ARG A 247 -3.79 25.73 1.93
N LEU A 248 -3.30 24.49 1.82
CA LEU A 248 -3.98 23.43 1.07
C LEU A 248 -5.30 22.96 1.71
N MET A 249 -5.44 23.08 3.04
CA MET A 249 -6.69 22.77 3.75
C MET A 249 -7.61 23.98 3.95
N SER A 250 -7.20 25.19 3.55
CA SER A 250 -8.00 26.42 3.69
C SER A 250 -8.72 26.85 2.40
N THR A 251 -8.42 26.24 1.25
CA THR A 251 -9.03 26.61 -0.04
C THR A 251 -10.28 25.80 -0.42
N HIS A 252 -10.84 25.00 0.49
CA HIS A 252 -12.17 24.37 0.34
C HIS A 252 -13.17 24.78 1.45
N SER A 253 -13.11 26.04 1.89
CA SER A 253 -14.26 26.71 2.53
C SER A 253 -14.63 27.95 1.71
N GLY A 254 -15.11 27.68 0.49
CA GLY A 254 -15.74 28.68 -0.36
C GLY A 254 -17.19 28.84 0.04
N ARG A 255 -17.52 30.00 0.61
CA ARG A 255 -18.88 30.51 0.85
C ARG A 255 -19.80 30.20 -0.33
N ILE A 256 -20.91 29.51 -0.06
CA ILE A 256 -22.09 29.54 -0.92
C ILE A 256 -22.67 30.95 -0.77
N THR A 257 -22.26 31.86 -1.66
CA THR A 257 -22.98 33.12 -1.86
C THR A 257 -24.25 32.77 -2.62
N LEU A 258 -25.37 32.81 -1.90
CA LEU A 258 -26.72 32.74 -2.42
C LEU A 258 -26.92 33.90 -3.40
N MET A 259 -26.79 33.63 -4.70
CA MET A 259 -27.15 34.59 -5.73
C MET A 259 -28.67 34.49 -5.92
N ILE A 260 -29.40 35.31 -5.17
CA ILE A 260 -30.84 35.55 -5.39
C ILE A 260 -30.95 36.28 -6.72
N ILE A 261 -31.27 35.53 -7.77
CA ILE A 261 -31.74 36.11 -9.03
C ILE A 261 -33.23 36.41 -8.82
N LEU A 262 -33.53 37.68 -8.53
CA LEU A 262 -34.86 38.24 -8.65
C LEU A 262 -35.18 38.40 -10.15
N PHE A 263 -36.10 37.59 -10.66
CA PHE A 263 -36.89 37.95 -11.84
C PHE A 263 -38.38 37.88 -11.48
N PRO A 264 -39.19 38.83 -12.00
CA PRO A 264 -40.56 39.04 -11.55
C PRO A 264 -41.52 38.06 -12.21
N LEU A 265 -42.41 37.48 -11.41
CA LEU A 265 -43.74 37.04 -11.87
C LEU A 265 -44.54 38.27 -12.29
N PRO A 266 -45.33 38.18 -13.37
CA PRO A 266 -46.74 37.90 -13.12
C PRO A 266 -47.42 36.99 -14.17
N LEU A 267 -48.58 36.48 -13.74
CA LEU A 267 -49.68 35.92 -14.55
C LEU A 267 -49.44 34.55 -15.19
N PHE A 268 -50.03 33.50 -14.63
CA PHE A 268 -51.31 32.98 -15.14
C PHE A 268 -51.95 31.99 -14.15
N LEU A 269 -53.16 32.34 -13.74
CA LEU A 269 -54.18 31.49 -13.15
C LEU A 269 -54.71 30.52 -14.23
N CYS A 270 -55.41 29.45 -13.81
CA CYS A 270 -56.23 28.53 -14.61
C CYS A 270 -55.52 27.30 -15.23
N LEU A 271 -55.58 26.16 -14.54
CA LEU A 271 -56.48 25.02 -14.84
C LEU A 271 -56.20 23.92 -13.79
N LEU A 272 -57.05 23.78 -12.78
CA LEU A 272 -58.11 22.76 -12.71
C LEU A 272 -57.62 21.31 -12.84
N LEU A 273 -57.59 20.64 -11.68
CA LEU A 273 -58.42 19.46 -11.38
C LEU A 273 -58.58 18.44 -12.51
N SER A 274 -57.78 17.37 -12.46
CA SER A 274 -58.09 15.94 -12.73
C SER A 274 -56.75 15.25 -13.00
N ILE A 275 -56.33 14.22 -12.26
CA ILE A 275 -56.83 12.84 -12.36
C ILE A 275 -56.38 12.10 -11.08
N PHE A 276 -57.37 11.68 -10.30
CA PHE A 276 -57.28 10.54 -9.38
C PHE A 276 -57.89 9.34 -10.12
N PHE A 277 -57.37 8.14 -9.85
CA PHE A 277 -57.90 6.81 -10.21
C PHE A 277 -57.88 6.35 -11.68
N PHE A 278 -57.12 5.27 -11.97
CA PHE A 278 -57.69 4.06 -12.57
C PHE A 278 -56.81 2.79 -12.33
N CYS A 279 -57.51 1.74 -11.88
CA CYS A 279 -57.31 0.27 -11.84
C CYS A 279 -55.96 -0.40 -12.23
N ARG A 280 -55.45 -1.40 -11.49
CA ARG A 280 -55.98 -2.76 -11.15
C ARG A 280 -55.92 -3.77 -12.31
N ASN A 281 -55.20 -4.87 -12.04
CA ASN A 281 -55.20 -6.21 -12.65
C ASN A 281 -54.80 -6.38 -14.13
N ARG A 282 -53.62 -6.98 -14.33
CA ARG A 282 -53.48 -8.34 -14.88
C ARG A 282 -52.26 -9.01 -14.25
#